data_AF-A0A1V4ZQ92-F1
#
_entry.id   AF-A0A1V4ZQ92-F1
#
_cell.length_a   1.000
_cell.length_b   1.000
_cell.length_c   1.000
_cell.angle_alpha   90.00
_cell.angle_beta   90.00
_cell.angle_gamma   90.00
#
_symmetry.space_group_name_H-M   'P 1'
#
loop_
_entity.id
_entity.type
_entity.pdbx_description
1 polymer ?
#
loop_
_entity_poly.entity_id
_entity_poly.type
_entity_poly.pdbx_seq_one_letter_code
_entity_poly.pdbx_strand_id
1 'polypeptide(L)'
;MKFDEIRVSWFIAVIITFAITSPAWADVPVNSTRETTGISSMTSLDCMGAVTQSNSLAWEQSSSSLHNPPLSPGGIYLVWFDIFGNPVFGWTADPLLAELLEEPIPPGEVRYTAGYTATTLATQGTTHLTRMVDVDTSNKAGYENNIDVSTHLAFLAENPFGRVTSNEDLLIDAAGTHTTAESSTLCLFATDESLFVPPFCNIVRMGSSIDLSQGSIATSARSRFVSESNMFPVTMDYSIAGEGISSHQKSTYVTGSMSAYIRAHLQEGRMAEITPFNPEAPPDTPRGFIPLQSTDVTYSESTTATGEIAVFTKEMEYKSGIGW
;
A
#
# COMPACT_ATOMS: atom_id res chain seq x y z
N MET A 1 -3.03 21.67 -53.18
CA MET A 1 -3.59 20.49 -52.46
C MET A 1 -2.53 20.00 -51.49
N LYS A 2 -2.67 20.32 -50.20
CA LYS A 2 -1.71 19.96 -49.14
C LYS A 2 -2.43 19.90 -47.77
N PHE A 3 -3.62 19.29 -47.75
CA PHE A 3 -4.50 19.28 -46.58
C PHE A 3 -4.84 17.87 -46.04
N ASP A 4 -4.32 16.80 -46.64
CA ASP A 4 -4.65 15.42 -46.23
C ASP A 4 -3.63 14.75 -45.30
N GLU A 5 -2.34 15.13 -45.33
CA GLU A 5 -1.32 14.46 -44.49
C GLU A 5 -1.41 14.83 -43.00
N ILE A 6 -1.87 16.05 -42.68
CA ILE A 6 -1.98 16.54 -41.29
C ILE A 6 -3.12 15.83 -40.53
N ARG A 7 -4.21 15.48 -41.22
CA ARG A 7 -5.35 14.80 -40.60
C ARG A 7 -5.07 13.33 -40.30
N VAL A 8 -4.33 12.65 -41.18
CA VAL A 8 -3.90 11.26 -40.96
C VAL A 8 -2.90 11.15 -39.81
N SER A 9 -1.97 12.10 -39.69
CA SER A 9 -0.99 12.12 -38.59
C SER A 9 -1.65 12.37 -37.22
N TRP A 10 -2.69 13.20 -37.14
CA TRP A 10 -3.45 13.43 -35.90
C TRP A 10 -4.31 12.23 -35.50
N PHE A 11 -4.93 11.56 -36.47
CA PHE A 11 -5.69 10.32 -36.19
C PHE A 11 -4.76 9.18 -35.74
N ILE A 12 -3.59 9.03 -36.37
CA ILE A 12 -2.59 8.04 -35.95
C ILE A 12 -2.02 8.39 -34.58
N ALA A 13 -1.73 9.67 -34.29
CA ALA A 13 -1.27 10.08 -32.97
C ALA A 13 -2.33 9.79 -31.89
N VAL A 14 -3.60 10.12 -32.11
CA VAL A 14 -4.70 9.85 -31.15
C VAL A 14 -4.94 8.34 -30.96
N ILE A 15 -4.77 7.51 -32.01
CA ILE A 15 -4.85 6.05 -31.91
C ILE A 15 -3.63 5.48 -31.15
N ILE A 16 -2.43 6.04 -31.34
CA ILE A 16 -1.22 5.62 -30.62
C ILE A 16 -1.26 6.04 -29.14
N THR A 17 -1.85 7.20 -28.80
CA THR A 17 -2.01 7.62 -27.39
C THR A 17 -3.05 6.77 -26.64
N PHE A 18 -4.00 6.15 -27.34
CA PHE A 18 -4.93 5.17 -26.76
C PHE A 18 -4.38 3.74 -26.71
N ALA A 19 -3.23 3.46 -27.34
CA ALA A 19 -2.69 2.11 -27.51
C ALA A 19 -1.54 1.75 -26.56
N ILE A 20 -1.27 2.57 -25.54
CA ILE A 20 -0.27 2.25 -24.50
C ILE A 20 -0.99 2.14 -23.16
N THR A 21 -1.80 1.09 -22.99
CA THR A 21 -2.24 0.63 -21.67
C THR A 21 -1.74 -0.79 -21.52
N SER A 22 -0.49 -0.94 -21.09
CA SER A 22 -0.01 -2.24 -20.60
C SER A 22 -0.76 -2.57 -19.31
N PRO A 23 -1.34 -3.78 -19.17
CA PRO A 23 -1.87 -4.21 -17.88
C PRO A 23 -0.69 -4.32 -16.91
N ALA A 24 -0.66 -3.45 -15.90
CA ALA A 24 0.17 -3.66 -14.72
C ALA A 24 -0.73 -4.26 -13.64
N TRP A 25 -0.37 -5.42 -13.09
CA TRP A 25 -1.14 -5.96 -11.98
C TRP A 25 -0.73 -5.23 -10.71
N ALA A 26 -1.70 -4.65 -10.03
CA ALA A 26 -1.52 -4.01 -8.73
C ALA A 26 -1.56 -5.06 -7.60
N ASP A 27 -1.06 -4.70 -6.42
CA ASP A 27 -1.37 -5.47 -5.20
C ASP A 27 -2.88 -5.55 -5.07
N VAL A 28 -3.37 -6.77 -4.94
CA VAL A 28 -4.81 -7.02 -4.80
C VAL A 28 -5.19 -6.66 -3.37
N PRO A 29 -6.07 -5.68 -3.12
CA PRO A 29 -6.52 -5.39 -1.76
C PRO A 29 -7.31 -6.57 -1.20
N VAL A 30 -7.32 -6.72 0.13
CA VAL A 30 -8.14 -7.74 0.77
C VAL A 30 -9.58 -7.25 0.92
N ASN A 31 -10.56 -8.14 0.79
CA ASN A 31 -11.96 -7.78 1.02
C ASN A 31 -12.26 -7.76 2.52
N SER A 32 -13.16 -6.86 2.95
CA SER A 32 -13.72 -6.84 4.30
C SER A 32 -14.35 -8.19 4.66
N THR A 33 -14.31 -8.54 5.95
CA THR A 33 -15.07 -9.69 6.43
C THR A 33 -16.57 -9.36 6.49
N ARG A 34 -17.42 -10.37 6.74
CA ARG A 34 -18.87 -10.13 6.88
C ARG A 34 -19.23 -9.15 8.00
N GLU A 35 -18.35 -9.01 8.99
CA GLU A 35 -18.49 -8.05 10.07
C GLU A 35 -17.44 -6.94 9.91
N THR A 36 -17.91 -5.70 9.86
CA THR A 36 -17.05 -4.52 9.84
C THR A 36 -17.08 -3.87 11.21
N THR A 37 -15.91 -3.67 11.79
CA THR A 37 -15.69 -2.93 13.04
C THR A 37 -14.99 -1.60 12.74
N GLY A 38 -15.40 -0.56 13.45
CA GLY A 38 -14.73 0.74 13.51
C GLY A 38 -14.24 1.04 14.92
N ILE A 39 -13.04 1.60 15.05
CA ILE A 39 -12.46 2.09 16.30
C ILE A 39 -12.07 3.54 16.07
N SER A 40 -12.69 4.45 16.84
CA SER A 40 -12.29 5.86 16.84
C SER A 40 -11.89 6.31 18.24
N SER A 41 -10.85 7.12 18.32
CA SER A 41 -10.35 7.69 19.57
C SER A 41 -9.82 9.08 19.33
N MET A 42 -10.19 10.01 20.23
CA MET A 42 -9.64 11.35 20.25
C MET A 42 -8.99 11.61 21.60
N THR A 43 -7.72 11.96 21.58
CA THR A 43 -7.02 12.50 22.75
C THR A 43 -6.76 13.97 22.51
N SER A 44 -7.30 14.83 23.37
CA SER A 44 -6.97 16.26 23.37
C SER A 44 -6.54 16.64 24.78
N LEU A 45 -5.36 17.24 24.92
CA LEU A 45 -4.84 17.69 26.20
C LEU A 45 -4.07 18.99 26.08
N ASP A 46 -4.21 19.80 27.12
CA ASP A 46 -3.41 20.98 27.39
C ASP A 46 -2.80 20.78 28.78
N CYS A 47 -1.49 20.52 28.82
CA CYS A 47 -0.82 20.14 30.05
C CYS A 47 0.46 20.96 30.26
N MET A 48 0.62 21.51 31.46
CA MET A 48 1.89 22.04 31.93
C MET A 48 2.55 20.99 32.81
N GLY A 49 3.75 20.53 32.42
CA GLY A 49 4.48 19.50 33.16
C GLY A 49 4.79 18.27 32.30
N ALA A 50 4.40 17.09 32.77
CA ALA A 50 4.73 15.82 32.11
C ALA A 50 3.54 15.27 31.33
N VAL A 51 3.78 14.89 30.07
CA VAL A 51 2.81 14.19 29.21
C VAL A 51 3.41 12.87 28.77
N THR A 52 2.61 11.82 28.84
CA THR A 52 2.92 10.53 28.24
C THR A 52 1.69 10.04 27.51
N GLN A 53 1.83 9.83 26.21
CA GLN A 53 0.75 9.38 25.35
C GLN A 53 1.32 8.33 24.40
N SER A 54 0.60 7.23 24.23
CA SER A 54 1.01 6.13 23.35
C SER A 54 -0.19 5.52 22.65
N ASN A 55 -0.02 5.19 21.38
CA ASN A 55 -0.96 4.40 20.60
C ASN A 55 -0.22 3.24 19.93
N SER A 56 -0.87 2.08 19.89
CA SER A 56 -0.41 0.93 19.12
C SER A 56 -1.60 0.27 18.46
N LEU A 57 -1.47 -0.03 17.17
CA LEU A 57 -2.40 -0.81 16.37
C LEU A 57 -1.60 -1.90 15.66
N ALA A 58 -2.12 -3.11 15.71
CA ALA A 58 -1.69 -4.22 14.88
C ALA A 58 -2.94 -4.86 14.29
N TRP A 59 -2.98 -4.99 12.98
CA TRP A 59 -4.12 -5.53 12.27
C TRP A 59 -3.61 -6.49 11.19
N GLU A 60 -4.05 -7.74 11.26
CA GLU A 60 -3.86 -8.73 10.21
C GLU A 60 -5.18 -9.09 9.55
N GLN A 61 -5.18 -9.24 8.24
CA GLN A 61 -6.35 -9.67 7.48
C GLN A 61 -5.92 -10.55 6.31
N SER A 62 -6.66 -11.64 6.09
CA SER A 62 -6.48 -12.55 4.96
C SER A 62 -7.79 -12.68 4.20
N SER A 63 -7.71 -12.90 2.89
CA SER A 63 -8.88 -13.25 2.07
C SER A 63 -9.42 -14.65 2.36
N SER A 64 -8.68 -15.49 3.09
CA SER A 64 -9.09 -16.83 3.52
C SER A 64 -9.00 -17.02 5.03
N SER A 65 -7.84 -17.38 5.57
CA SER A 65 -7.60 -17.72 6.98
C SER A 65 -6.23 -17.25 7.44
N LEU A 66 -6.16 -16.60 8.59
CA LEU A 66 -4.89 -16.14 9.18
C LEU A 66 -4.00 -17.30 9.69
N HIS A 67 -4.55 -18.50 9.88
CA HIS A 67 -3.88 -19.59 10.61
C HIS A 67 -3.33 -20.73 9.75
N ASN A 68 -3.36 -20.59 8.41
CA ASN A 68 -2.99 -21.67 7.49
C ASN A 68 -1.81 -21.28 6.58
N PRO A 69 -0.59 -21.06 7.10
CA PRO A 69 0.58 -20.95 6.22
C PRO A 69 0.93 -22.32 5.59
N PRO A 70 1.42 -22.38 4.34
CA PRO A 70 1.65 -21.28 3.39
C PRO A 70 0.35 -20.73 2.75
N LEU A 71 0.41 -19.52 2.17
CA LEU A 71 -0.72 -18.90 1.47
C LEU A 71 -1.30 -19.81 0.39
N SER A 72 -2.63 -19.91 0.31
CA SER A 72 -3.33 -20.82 -0.61
C SER A 72 -3.28 -20.31 -2.07
N PRO A 73 -2.60 -20.99 -3.01
CA PRO A 73 -2.52 -20.58 -4.42
C PRO A 73 -3.90 -20.59 -5.09
N GLY A 74 -4.12 -19.65 -6.01
CA GLY A 74 -5.31 -19.61 -6.84
C GLY A 74 -5.21 -20.51 -8.06
N GLY A 75 -6.34 -20.91 -8.61
CA GLY A 75 -6.40 -21.77 -9.81
C GLY A 75 -6.47 -23.27 -9.51
N ILE A 76 -6.53 -24.05 -10.58
CA ILE A 76 -6.56 -25.50 -10.58
C ILE A 76 -5.16 -26.02 -10.86
N TYR A 77 -4.65 -26.90 -9.99
CA TYR A 77 -3.35 -27.52 -10.18
C TYR A 77 -3.43 -28.69 -11.16
N LEU A 78 -2.61 -28.66 -12.20
CA LEU A 78 -2.59 -29.67 -13.25
C LEU A 78 -1.17 -30.12 -13.63
N VAL A 79 -1.12 -31.21 -14.40
CA VAL A 79 0.10 -31.77 -14.99
C VAL A 79 -0.01 -31.74 -16.50
N TRP A 80 0.97 -31.13 -17.15
CA TRP A 80 1.20 -31.18 -18.58
C TRP A 80 2.35 -32.14 -18.88
N PHE A 81 2.51 -32.54 -20.13
CA PHE A 81 3.65 -33.36 -20.56
C PHE A 81 4.38 -32.64 -21.70
N ASP A 82 5.69 -32.44 -21.55
CA ASP A 82 6.51 -31.83 -22.59
C ASP A 82 6.63 -32.75 -23.83
N ILE A 83 7.28 -32.27 -24.88
CA ILE A 83 7.51 -33.03 -26.13
C ILE A 83 8.32 -34.32 -25.94
N PHE A 84 8.99 -34.49 -24.79
CA PHE A 84 9.77 -35.66 -24.42
C PHE A 84 9.00 -36.59 -23.47
N GLY A 85 7.75 -36.24 -23.12
CA GLY A 85 6.90 -36.97 -22.18
C GLY A 85 7.24 -36.75 -20.70
N ASN A 86 8.05 -35.73 -20.37
CA ASN A 86 8.32 -35.39 -18.97
C ASN A 86 7.13 -34.60 -18.40
N PRO A 87 6.70 -34.88 -17.15
CA PRO A 87 5.64 -34.13 -16.51
C PRO A 87 6.11 -32.72 -16.14
N VAL A 88 5.29 -31.72 -16.47
CA VAL A 88 5.44 -30.31 -16.11
C VAL A 88 4.25 -29.94 -15.23
N PHE A 89 4.51 -29.31 -14.09
CA PHE A 89 3.50 -29.02 -13.07
C PHE A 89 3.24 -27.52 -12.98
N GLY A 90 1.98 -27.14 -12.78
CA GLY A 90 1.61 -25.74 -12.61
C GLY A 90 0.12 -25.54 -12.42
N TRP A 91 -0.30 -24.30 -12.64
CA TRP A 91 -1.65 -23.83 -12.34
C TRP A 91 -2.35 -23.38 -13.61
N THR A 92 -3.66 -23.58 -13.66
CA THR A 92 -4.52 -23.03 -14.69
C THR A 92 -5.72 -22.34 -14.06
N ALA A 93 -6.23 -21.31 -14.71
CA ALA A 93 -7.49 -20.66 -14.36
C ALA A 93 -8.38 -20.60 -15.61
N ASP A 94 -8.36 -21.70 -16.39
CA ASP A 94 -9.16 -21.86 -17.58
C ASP A 94 -10.63 -22.13 -17.22
N PRO A 95 -11.57 -21.26 -17.64
CA PRO A 95 -12.99 -21.40 -17.32
C PRO A 95 -13.62 -22.64 -17.96
N LEU A 96 -13.14 -23.10 -19.13
CA LEU A 96 -13.67 -24.29 -19.78
C LEU A 96 -13.34 -25.56 -19.00
N LEU A 97 -12.14 -25.59 -18.40
CA LEU A 97 -11.76 -26.69 -17.51
C LEU A 97 -12.59 -26.67 -16.23
N ALA A 98 -12.82 -25.49 -15.66
CA ALA A 98 -13.66 -25.33 -14.47
C ALA A 98 -15.08 -25.83 -14.73
N GLU A 99 -15.65 -25.50 -15.89
CA GLU A 99 -16.96 -26.01 -16.34
C GLU A 99 -16.95 -27.53 -16.50
N LEU A 100 -15.91 -28.10 -17.13
CA LEU A 100 -15.78 -29.54 -17.31
C LEU A 100 -15.64 -30.30 -15.99
N LEU A 101 -14.96 -29.72 -15.00
CA LEU A 101 -14.79 -30.29 -13.67
C LEU A 101 -15.98 -30.04 -12.75
N GLU A 102 -16.94 -29.20 -13.15
CA GLU A 102 -18.02 -28.69 -12.31
C GLU A 102 -17.51 -28.04 -11.00
N GLU A 103 -16.31 -27.48 -11.02
CA GLU A 103 -15.65 -26.86 -9.87
C GLU A 103 -15.31 -25.39 -10.15
N PRO A 104 -15.64 -24.46 -9.24
CA PRO A 104 -15.25 -23.06 -9.40
C PRO A 104 -13.73 -22.92 -9.28
N ILE A 105 -13.14 -22.00 -10.06
CA ILE A 105 -11.71 -21.70 -9.95
C ILE A 105 -11.45 -21.00 -8.61
N PRO A 106 -10.66 -21.58 -7.69
CA PRO A 106 -10.43 -20.97 -6.40
C PRO A 106 -9.56 -19.70 -6.55
N PRO A 107 -9.90 -18.58 -5.87
CA PRO A 107 -9.04 -17.42 -5.83
C PRO A 107 -7.80 -17.69 -4.98
N GLY A 108 -6.72 -16.98 -5.26
CA GLY A 108 -5.51 -17.01 -4.45
C GLY A 108 -5.68 -16.23 -3.16
N GLU A 109 -4.93 -16.64 -2.13
CA GLU A 109 -4.90 -15.97 -0.85
C GLU A 109 -4.04 -14.70 -0.89
N VAL A 110 -4.60 -13.63 -0.32
CA VAL A 110 -3.90 -12.38 -0.07
C VAL A 110 -3.99 -12.05 1.40
N ARG A 111 -2.87 -11.62 1.99
CA ARG A 111 -2.76 -11.24 3.38
C ARG A 111 -2.11 -9.87 3.52
N TYR A 112 -2.66 -9.07 4.41
CA TYR A 112 -2.10 -7.80 4.84
C TYR A 112 -1.88 -7.80 6.34
N THR A 113 -0.75 -7.25 6.75
CA THR A 113 -0.46 -6.86 8.12
C THR A 113 -0.19 -5.36 8.14
N ALA A 114 -1.06 -4.61 8.80
CA ALA A 114 -0.91 -3.18 9.00
C ALA A 114 -0.56 -2.90 10.47
N GLY A 115 0.36 -1.95 10.67
CA GLY A 115 0.80 -1.53 11.99
C GLY A 115 0.85 -0.01 12.11
N TYR A 116 0.46 0.50 13.26
CA TYR A 116 0.68 1.90 13.63
C TYR A 116 1.18 1.99 15.06
N THR A 117 2.26 2.73 15.28
CA THR A 117 2.76 3.02 16.62
C THR A 117 3.06 4.50 16.74
N ALA A 118 2.65 5.08 17.86
CA ALA A 118 2.96 6.47 18.20
C ALA A 118 3.28 6.57 19.69
N THR A 119 4.31 7.34 20.05
CA THR A 119 4.64 7.65 21.44
C THR A 119 5.05 9.10 21.54
N THR A 120 4.42 9.85 22.45
CA THR A 120 4.73 11.24 22.76
C THR A 120 5.06 11.38 24.24
N LEU A 121 6.24 11.91 24.53
CA LEU A 121 6.74 12.16 25.86
C LEU A 121 7.12 13.63 25.95
N ALA A 122 6.52 14.37 26.89
CA ALA A 122 6.88 15.76 27.14
C ALA A 122 7.19 15.95 28.63
N THR A 123 8.12 16.86 28.94
CA THR A 123 8.45 17.23 30.30
C THR A 123 8.88 18.69 30.39
N GLN A 124 8.62 19.33 31.53
CA GLN A 124 9.09 20.69 31.86
C GLN A 124 8.71 21.74 30.80
N GLY A 125 7.45 21.73 30.37
CA GLY A 125 6.91 22.70 29.43
C GLY A 125 5.39 22.61 29.31
N THR A 126 4.83 23.46 28.45
CA THR A 126 3.41 23.42 28.06
C THR A 126 3.28 22.58 26.80
N THR A 127 2.43 21.56 26.87
CA THR A 127 2.12 20.65 25.76
C THR A 127 0.66 20.79 25.39
N HIS A 128 0.42 21.10 24.11
CA HIS A 128 -0.88 20.99 23.47
C HIS A 128 -0.82 19.81 22.52
N LEU A 129 -1.62 18.78 22.76
CA LEU A 129 -1.66 17.59 21.91
C LEU A 129 -3.12 17.29 21.57
N THR A 130 -3.39 17.22 20.27
CA THR A 130 -4.64 16.66 19.73
C THR A 130 -4.26 15.53 18.81
N ARG A 131 -4.77 14.33 19.07
CA ARG A 131 -4.59 13.15 18.22
C ARG A 131 -5.94 12.49 17.98
N MET A 132 -6.29 12.32 16.72
CA MET A 132 -7.48 11.60 16.28
C MET A 132 -7.01 10.33 15.58
N VAL A 133 -7.57 9.20 16.00
CA VAL A 133 -7.33 7.88 15.42
C VAL A 133 -8.67 7.37 14.94
N ASP A 134 -8.74 6.97 13.69
CA ASP A 134 -9.86 6.26 13.08
C ASP A 134 -9.33 5.00 12.40
N VAL A 135 -9.96 3.87 12.72
CA VAL A 135 -9.66 2.57 12.13
C VAL A 135 -10.97 1.95 11.70
N ASP A 136 -11.08 1.56 10.44
CA ASP A 136 -12.30 0.98 9.88
C ASP A 136 -11.96 -0.20 8.97
N THR A 137 -12.53 -1.35 9.32
CA THR A 137 -12.33 -2.64 8.63
C THR A 137 -13.26 -2.87 7.44
N SER A 138 -14.13 -1.92 7.12
CA SER A 138 -14.95 -1.94 5.91
C SER A 138 -14.13 -1.74 4.64
N ASN A 139 -14.72 -2.16 3.51
CA ASN A 139 -14.18 -1.87 2.19
C ASN A 139 -14.12 -0.36 1.95
N LYS A 140 -12.96 0.14 1.54
CA LYS A 140 -12.73 1.55 1.25
C LYS A 140 -12.60 1.80 -0.24
N ALA A 141 -13.10 2.97 -0.66
CA ALA A 141 -13.06 3.44 -2.03
C ALA A 141 -12.51 4.87 -2.12
N GLY A 142 -11.94 5.24 -3.27
CA GLY A 142 -11.57 6.63 -3.58
C GLY A 142 -10.54 7.24 -2.62
N TYR A 143 -10.98 8.13 -1.72
CA TYR A 143 -10.14 8.84 -0.75
C TYR A 143 -10.31 8.35 0.69
N GLU A 144 -11.08 7.28 0.89
CA GLU A 144 -11.30 6.70 2.20
C GLU A 144 -10.14 5.78 2.60
N ASN A 145 -9.84 5.73 3.90
CA ASN A 145 -8.72 4.96 4.45
C ASN A 145 -9.21 3.99 5.53
N ASN A 146 -8.50 2.87 5.66
CA ASN A 146 -8.71 1.89 6.71
C ASN A 146 -8.08 2.32 8.03
N ILE A 147 -6.98 3.05 7.95
CA ILE A 147 -6.31 3.68 9.09
C ILE A 147 -6.17 5.15 8.72
N ASP A 148 -6.70 6.03 9.56
CA ASP A 148 -6.52 7.48 9.44
C ASP A 148 -6.16 8.05 10.81
N VAL A 149 -4.93 8.54 10.93
CA VAL A 149 -4.44 9.17 12.14
C VAL A 149 -3.96 10.57 11.82
N SER A 150 -4.47 11.55 12.56
CA SER A 150 -4.00 12.93 12.54
C SER A 150 -3.50 13.34 13.91
N THR A 151 -2.32 13.94 13.95
CA THR A 151 -1.71 14.45 15.17
C THR A 151 -1.38 15.92 14.98
N HIS A 152 -1.77 16.75 15.95
CA HIS A 152 -1.25 18.09 16.15
C HIS A 152 -0.58 18.15 17.52
N LEU A 153 0.70 18.50 17.53
CA LEU A 153 1.50 18.64 18.74
C LEU A 153 2.13 20.03 18.74
N ALA A 154 1.86 20.83 19.77
CA ALA A 154 2.61 22.04 20.03
C ALA A 154 3.25 21.97 21.41
N PHE A 155 4.52 22.34 21.49
CA PHE A 155 5.28 22.32 22.72
C PHE A 155 6.06 23.61 22.90
N LEU A 156 6.07 24.10 24.14
CA LEU A 156 6.87 25.22 24.58
C LEU A 156 7.56 24.86 25.89
N ALA A 157 8.89 24.77 25.87
CA ALA A 157 9.68 24.55 27.07
C ALA A 157 9.55 25.73 28.05
N GLU A 158 9.44 25.42 29.35
CA GLU A 158 9.44 26.42 30.42
C GLU A 158 10.87 26.84 30.81
N ASN A 159 11.83 25.95 30.58
CA ASN A 159 13.24 26.14 30.92
C ASN A 159 14.13 25.48 29.84
N PRO A 160 15.47 25.68 29.86
CA PRO A 160 16.37 25.07 28.88
C PRO A 160 16.40 23.54 28.85
N PHE A 161 15.77 22.87 29.83
CA PHE A 161 15.69 21.43 29.96
C PHE A 161 14.32 20.86 29.53
N GLY A 162 13.35 21.72 29.21
CA GLY A 162 12.05 21.34 28.69
C GLY A 162 12.18 20.70 27.31
N ARG A 163 11.55 19.54 27.14
CA ARG A 163 11.68 18.73 25.93
C ARG A 163 10.43 17.92 25.64
N VAL A 164 10.11 17.79 24.36
CA VAL A 164 9.12 16.84 23.85
C VAL A 164 9.78 15.93 22.83
N THR A 165 9.54 14.63 22.96
CA THR A 165 9.91 13.62 21.96
C THR A 165 8.64 12.97 21.43
N SER A 166 8.50 12.89 20.11
CA SER A 166 7.39 12.18 19.47
C SER A 166 7.93 11.27 18.38
N ASN A 167 7.58 9.99 18.43
CA ASN A 167 7.94 8.99 17.43
C ASN A 167 6.66 8.39 16.87
N GLU A 168 6.56 8.32 15.54
CA GLU A 168 5.46 7.68 14.83
C GLU A 168 6.00 6.77 13.73
N ASP A 169 5.42 5.57 13.60
CA ASP A 169 5.72 4.58 12.56
C ASP A 169 4.42 3.94 12.08
N LEU A 170 4.20 3.99 10.77
CA LEU A 170 3.14 3.32 10.04
C LEU A 170 3.79 2.22 9.18
N LEU A 171 3.16 1.05 9.12
CA LEU A 171 3.62 -0.14 8.39
C LEU A 171 2.47 -0.75 7.61
N ILE A 172 2.75 -1.17 6.37
CA ILE A 172 1.99 -2.18 5.64
C ILE A 172 2.96 -3.27 5.20
N ASP A 173 2.59 -4.52 5.45
CA ASP A 173 3.22 -5.72 4.92
C ASP A 173 2.14 -6.50 4.15
N ALA A 174 2.33 -6.62 2.86
CA ALA A 174 1.38 -7.18 1.91
C ALA A 174 2.00 -8.42 1.27
N ALA A 175 1.33 -9.56 1.38
CA ALA A 175 1.77 -10.80 0.75
C ALA A 175 0.59 -11.46 0.03
N GLY A 176 0.73 -11.67 -1.27
CA GLY A 176 -0.24 -12.37 -2.10
C GLY A 176 0.43 -13.49 -2.87
N THR A 177 -0.23 -14.64 -2.93
CA THR A 177 0.08 -15.62 -3.98
C THR A 177 -0.62 -15.21 -5.28
N HIS A 178 -0.35 -15.95 -6.36
CA HIS A 178 -1.08 -15.72 -7.60
C HIS A 178 -2.57 -15.96 -7.40
N THR A 179 -3.40 -15.08 -7.92
CA THR A 179 -4.87 -15.14 -7.82
C THR A 179 -5.51 -15.01 -9.20
N THR A 180 -6.78 -15.36 -9.33
CA THR A 180 -7.47 -15.38 -10.63
C THR A 180 -7.83 -13.97 -11.09
N ALA A 181 -7.66 -13.70 -12.39
CA ALA A 181 -7.94 -12.39 -12.97
C ALA A 181 -9.44 -11.99 -12.92
N GLU A 182 -10.35 -12.97 -12.90
CA GLU A 182 -11.80 -12.72 -12.79
C GLU A 182 -12.20 -11.97 -11.52
N SER A 183 -11.42 -12.11 -10.44
CA SER A 183 -11.63 -11.36 -9.19
C SER A 183 -11.08 -9.92 -9.23
N SER A 184 -10.36 -9.56 -10.32
CA SER A 184 -9.39 -8.46 -10.30
C SER A 184 -9.11 -7.80 -11.66
N THR A 185 -9.96 -7.91 -12.68
CA THR A 185 -9.75 -7.14 -13.92
C THR A 185 -11.04 -6.59 -14.50
N LEU A 186 -11.20 -5.26 -14.41
CA LEU A 186 -12.20 -4.47 -15.15
C LEU A 186 -11.57 -3.63 -16.27
N CYS A 187 -10.30 -3.87 -16.62
CA CYS A 187 -9.68 -3.19 -17.76
C CYS A 187 -10.21 -3.79 -19.07
N LEU A 188 -11.28 -3.19 -19.61
CA LEU A 188 -11.96 -3.56 -20.86
C LEU A 188 -11.04 -3.60 -22.11
N PHE A 189 -9.83 -3.06 -22.01
CA PHE A 189 -8.83 -3.00 -23.09
C PHE A 189 -7.54 -3.80 -22.78
N ALA A 190 -7.52 -4.61 -21.73
CA ALA A 190 -6.38 -5.47 -21.45
C ALA A 190 -6.21 -6.49 -22.60
N THR A 191 -5.08 -6.43 -23.28
CA THR A 191 -4.75 -7.31 -24.42
C THR A 191 -4.17 -8.65 -24.00
N ASP A 192 -3.86 -8.82 -22.71
CA ASP A 192 -3.42 -10.09 -22.16
C ASP A 192 -4.59 -10.75 -21.41
N GLU A 193 -5.10 -11.84 -21.99
CA GLU A 193 -5.86 -12.86 -21.27
C GLU A 193 -4.92 -13.60 -20.30
N SER A 194 -4.32 -12.87 -19.36
CA SER A 194 -3.66 -13.51 -18.24
C SER A 194 -4.76 -14.00 -17.32
N LEU A 195 -4.84 -15.33 -17.18
CA LEU A 195 -5.79 -15.97 -16.27
C LEU A 195 -5.49 -15.65 -14.80
N PHE A 196 -4.31 -15.09 -14.52
CA PHE A 196 -3.80 -14.83 -13.19
C PHE A 196 -3.29 -13.39 -13.00
N VAL A 197 -3.53 -12.86 -11.81
CA VAL A 197 -2.71 -11.83 -11.17
C VAL A 197 -1.51 -12.52 -10.51
N PRO A 198 -0.27 -12.09 -10.76
CA PRO A 198 0.92 -12.70 -10.19
C PRO A 198 1.04 -12.51 -8.67
N PRO A 199 1.93 -13.27 -8.01
CA PRO A 199 2.20 -13.09 -6.59
C PRO A 199 2.95 -11.77 -6.32
N PHE A 200 2.82 -11.26 -5.10
CA PHE A 200 3.52 -10.06 -4.64
C PHE A 200 3.91 -10.17 -3.16
N CYS A 201 4.95 -9.45 -2.77
CA CYS A 201 5.42 -9.35 -1.38
C CYS A 201 6.01 -7.94 -1.16
N ASN A 202 5.19 -7.04 -0.62
CA ASN A 202 5.50 -5.62 -0.53
C ASN A 202 5.44 -5.16 0.93
N ILE A 203 6.57 -4.64 1.41
CA ILE A 203 6.70 -4.12 2.77
C ILE A 203 7.04 -2.63 2.70
N VAL A 204 6.18 -1.79 3.26
CA VAL A 204 6.33 -0.34 3.25
C VAL A 204 6.20 0.21 4.67
N ARG A 205 7.17 1.06 5.04
CA ARG A 205 7.22 1.73 6.35
C ARG A 205 7.47 3.21 6.17
N MET A 206 6.68 4.02 6.85
CA MET A 206 6.83 5.47 6.86
C MET A 206 6.69 5.97 8.29
N GLY A 207 7.45 7.00 8.64
CA GLY A 207 7.40 7.51 10.00
C GLY A 207 8.21 8.77 10.22
N SER A 208 8.14 9.26 11.44
CA SER A 208 8.92 10.41 11.89
C SER A 208 9.39 10.26 13.33
N SER A 209 10.48 10.96 13.63
CA SER A 209 11.00 11.10 14.98
C SER A 209 11.35 12.56 15.22
N ILE A 210 10.81 13.09 16.31
CA ILE A 210 10.82 14.50 16.62
C ILE A 210 11.31 14.67 18.04
N ASP A 211 12.12 15.70 18.25
CA ASP A 211 12.72 15.99 19.54
C ASP A 211 12.97 17.48 19.72
N LEU A 212 12.05 18.17 20.39
CA LEU A 212 11.96 19.63 20.40
C LEU A 212 12.00 20.23 21.80
N SER A 213 12.53 21.45 21.89
CA SER A 213 12.30 22.35 23.02
C SER A 213 11.18 23.36 22.74
N GLN A 214 10.93 23.68 21.47
CA GLN A 214 9.85 24.57 21.06
C GLN A 214 9.43 24.26 19.61
N GLY A 215 8.13 24.21 19.34
CA GLY A 215 7.61 24.08 17.97
C GLY A 215 6.21 23.49 17.91
N SER A 216 5.56 23.65 16.76
CA SER A 216 4.31 22.99 16.41
C SER A 216 4.55 22.02 15.27
N ILE A 217 3.97 20.83 15.39
CA ILE A 217 4.03 19.76 14.41
C ILE A 217 2.62 19.31 14.08
N ALA A 218 2.37 19.03 12.81
CA ALA A 218 1.24 18.27 12.33
C ALA A 218 1.74 17.00 11.62
N THR A 219 1.14 15.85 11.92
CA THR A 219 1.34 14.62 11.16
C THR A 219 0.01 14.04 10.69
N SER A 220 0.05 13.36 9.55
CA SER A 220 -1.06 12.55 9.05
C SER A 220 -0.50 11.22 8.55
N ALA A 221 -1.05 10.12 9.08
CA ALA A 221 -0.69 8.76 8.74
C ALA A 221 -1.96 8.06 8.25
N ARG A 222 -1.98 7.69 6.97
CA ARG A 222 -3.15 7.09 6.32
C ARG A 222 -2.78 5.84 5.57
N SER A 223 -3.67 4.86 5.59
CA SER A 223 -3.47 3.59 4.88
C SER A 223 -4.79 3.01 4.41
N ARG A 224 -4.80 2.50 3.18
CA ARG A 224 -5.90 1.74 2.59
C ARG A 224 -5.35 0.43 2.02
N PHE A 225 -5.91 -0.68 2.47
CA PHE A 225 -5.58 -2.02 1.98
C PHE A 225 -6.79 -2.97 1.96
N VAL A 226 -7.93 -2.54 2.52
CA VAL A 226 -9.20 -3.28 2.45
C VAL A 226 -10.11 -2.62 1.42
N SER A 227 -10.47 -3.36 0.38
CA SER A 227 -11.38 -2.87 -0.66
C SER A 227 -12.15 -4.01 -1.31
N GLU A 228 -13.33 -3.68 -1.84
CA GLU A 228 -14.18 -4.62 -2.59
C GLU A 228 -13.62 -4.90 -3.98
N SER A 229 -12.85 -3.97 -4.54
CA SER A 229 -12.33 -4.04 -5.89
C SER A 229 -10.91 -3.53 -5.94
N ASN A 230 -10.10 -4.16 -6.79
CA ASN A 230 -8.75 -3.71 -7.09
C ASN A 230 -8.68 -2.44 -7.95
N MET A 231 -9.83 -1.89 -8.38
CA MET A 231 -9.90 -0.53 -8.92
C MET A 231 -9.40 0.50 -7.90
N PHE A 232 -9.50 0.19 -6.60
CA PHE A 232 -8.97 1.02 -5.53
C PHE A 232 -7.62 0.44 -5.07
N PRO A 233 -6.51 1.09 -5.45
CA PRO A 233 -5.18 0.57 -5.16
C PRO A 233 -4.90 0.60 -3.65
N VAL A 234 -4.02 -0.29 -3.21
CA VAL A 234 -3.44 -0.19 -1.87
C VAL A 234 -2.62 1.09 -1.80
N THR A 235 -2.88 1.93 -0.79
CA THR A 235 -2.19 3.20 -0.61
C THR A 235 -1.72 3.38 0.83
N MET A 236 -0.62 4.09 0.99
CA MET A 236 -0.07 4.45 2.28
C MET A 236 0.53 5.84 2.18
N ASP A 237 0.01 6.77 2.96
CA ASP A 237 0.45 8.16 2.98
C ASP A 237 0.98 8.51 4.36
N TYR A 238 2.09 9.22 4.40
CA TYR A 238 2.57 9.86 5.61
C TYR A 238 3.07 11.27 5.32
N SER A 239 2.55 12.25 6.05
CA SER A 239 3.00 13.63 5.98
C SER A 239 3.38 14.15 7.36
N ILE A 240 4.44 14.93 7.41
CA ILE A 240 4.85 15.71 8.59
C ILE A 240 5.12 17.15 8.17
N ALA A 241 4.61 18.09 8.95
CA ALA A 241 4.89 19.51 8.84
C ALA A 241 5.27 20.05 10.22
N GLY A 242 6.36 20.81 10.30
CA GLY A 242 6.84 21.46 11.52
C GLY A 242 7.09 22.94 11.30
N GLU A 243 6.54 23.77 12.18
CA GLU A 243 6.64 25.23 12.14
C GLU A 243 6.83 25.82 13.56
N GLY A 244 7.44 27.00 13.63
CA GLY A 244 7.62 27.71 14.90
C GLY A 244 6.29 28.17 15.52
N ILE A 245 6.24 28.29 16.84
CA ILE A 245 5.06 28.80 17.56
C ILE A 245 5.16 30.33 17.66
N SER A 246 4.31 31.05 16.92
CA SER A 246 4.21 32.50 17.05
C SER A 246 3.37 32.89 18.29
N SER A 247 4.02 33.06 19.43
CA SER A 247 3.51 33.83 20.57
C SER A 247 4.19 35.20 20.61
N HIS A 248 3.57 36.20 21.25
CA HIS A 248 3.79 37.66 21.19
C HIS A 248 5.22 38.24 21.17
N GLN A 249 6.29 37.43 21.24
CA GLN A 249 7.66 37.81 20.89
C GLN A 249 8.38 36.66 20.18
N LYS A 250 8.39 36.72 18.84
CA LYS A 250 9.48 36.28 17.94
C LYS A 250 10.14 34.93 18.26
N SER A 251 9.43 33.83 18.05
CA SER A 251 10.06 32.56 17.63
C SER A 251 9.33 32.04 16.41
N THR A 252 9.95 32.23 15.24
CA THR A 252 9.46 31.74 13.93
C THR A 252 10.08 30.39 13.57
N TYR A 253 10.82 29.78 14.50
CA TYR A 253 11.60 28.58 14.26
C TYR A 253 11.16 27.48 15.23
N VAL A 254 11.14 26.24 14.74
CA VAL A 254 11.18 25.05 15.56
C VAL A 254 12.61 24.93 16.12
N THR A 255 12.76 24.66 17.41
CA THR A 255 14.07 24.43 18.03
C THR A 255 14.18 22.98 18.48
N GLY A 256 15.14 22.26 17.92
CA GLY A 256 15.36 20.85 18.24
C GLY A 256 15.83 20.05 17.03
N SER A 257 15.37 18.80 16.91
CA SER A 257 15.60 17.93 15.77
C SER A 257 14.31 17.31 15.28
N MET A 258 14.17 17.21 13.95
CA MET A 258 13.07 16.52 13.29
C MET A 258 13.64 15.58 12.24
N SER A 259 13.04 14.41 12.10
CA SER A 259 13.41 13.43 11.09
C SER A 259 12.19 12.70 10.56
N ALA A 260 12.25 12.29 9.29
CA ALA A 260 11.21 11.51 8.65
C ALA A 260 11.81 10.56 7.62
N TYR A 261 11.22 9.38 7.50
CA TYR A 261 11.73 8.32 6.63
C TYR A 261 10.64 7.55 5.92
N ILE A 262 11.03 6.98 4.79
CA ILE A 262 10.29 5.96 4.04
C ILE A 262 11.24 4.81 3.73
N ARG A 263 10.76 3.58 3.88
CA ARG A 263 11.45 2.35 3.48
C ARG A 263 10.45 1.46 2.77
N ALA A 264 10.81 0.98 1.60
CA ALA A 264 10.01 0.06 0.81
C ALA A 264 10.87 -1.10 0.31
N HIS A 265 10.35 -2.30 0.39
CA HIS A 265 10.87 -3.48 -0.28
C HIS A 265 9.71 -4.11 -1.03
N LEU A 266 9.76 -4.05 -2.35
CA LEU A 266 8.67 -4.41 -3.25
C LEU A 266 9.11 -5.57 -4.12
N GLN A 267 8.37 -6.67 -4.09
CA GLN A 267 8.64 -7.85 -4.89
C GLN A 267 7.39 -8.23 -5.66
N GLU A 268 7.48 -8.24 -6.98
CA GLU A 268 6.38 -8.59 -7.87
C GLU A 268 6.76 -9.80 -8.72
N GLY A 269 5.79 -10.68 -8.90
CA GLY A 269 5.90 -11.85 -9.76
C GLY A 269 5.39 -11.60 -11.18
N ARG A 270 5.58 -12.61 -12.02
CA ARG A 270 4.88 -12.81 -13.28
C ARG A 270 4.44 -14.26 -13.37
N MET A 271 3.42 -14.51 -14.18
CA MET A 271 2.97 -15.87 -14.48
C MET A 271 3.55 -16.30 -15.82
N ALA A 272 4.49 -17.25 -15.79
CA ALA A 272 5.11 -17.78 -16.99
C ALA A 272 4.29 -18.94 -17.52
N GLU A 273 3.90 -18.86 -18.80
CA GLU A 273 3.23 -19.97 -19.47
C GLU A 273 4.21 -21.14 -19.68
N ILE A 274 3.76 -22.32 -19.28
CA ILE A 274 4.48 -23.59 -19.39
C ILE A 274 3.77 -24.58 -20.30
N THR A 275 2.65 -24.18 -20.92
CA THR A 275 1.88 -25.03 -21.83
C THR A 275 2.80 -25.52 -22.96
N PRO A 276 3.02 -26.83 -23.10
CA PRO A 276 3.82 -27.35 -24.19
C PRO A 276 3.17 -27.02 -25.53
N PHE A 277 3.95 -26.50 -26.48
CA PHE A 277 3.45 -26.30 -27.83
C PHE A 277 3.17 -27.68 -28.47
N ASN A 278 1.91 -27.96 -28.74
CA ASN A 278 1.49 -29.15 -29.45
C ASN A 278 0.61 -28.75 -30.66
N PRO A 279 1.13 -28.81 -31.90
CA PRO A 279 0.38 -28.42 -33.09
C PRO A 279 -0.76 -29.40 -33.44
N GLU A 280 -0.77 -30.59 -32.84
CA GLU A 280 -1.83 -31.60 -32.99
C GLU A 280 -2.81 -31.60 -31.80
N ALA A 281 -2.55 -30.80 -30.76
CA ALA A 281 -3.47 -30.68 -29.65
C ALA A 281 -4.78 -30.04 -30.14
N PRO A 282 -5.93 -30.46 -29.60
CA PRO A 282 -7.16 -29.70 -29.73
C PRO A 282 -6.92 -28.24 -29.33
N PRO A 283 -7.57 -27.27 -29.97
CA PRO A 283 -7.45 -25.84 -29.62
C PRO A 283 -7.81 -25.53 -28.16
N ASP A 284 -8.42 -26.48 -27.43
CA ASP A 284 -8.95 -26.34 -26.08
C ASP A 284 -8.05 -26.95 -24.99
N THR A 285 -6.73 -27.13 -25.22
CA THR A 285 -5.85 -27.57 -24.13
C THR A 285 -5.67 -26.46 -23.10
N PRO A 286 -5.96 -26.72 -21.81
CA PRO A 286 -5.88 -25.69 -20.78
C PRO A 286 -4.44 -25.21 -20.64
N ARG A 287 -4.27 -23.89 -20.59
CA ARG A 287 -2.95 -23.26 -20.47
C ARG A 287 -2.41 -23.43 -19.05
N GLY A 288 -1.14 -23.78 -18.93
CA GLY A 288 -0.45 -23.96 -17.66
C GLY A 288 0.48 -22.80 -17.34
N PHE A 289 0.54 -22.42 -16.06
CA PHE A 289 1.35 -21.30 -15.58
C PHE A 289 2.13 -21.64 -14.32
N ILE A 290 3.31 -21.03 -14.18
CA ILE A 290 4.09 -21.03 -12.94
C ILE A 290 4.41 -19.60 -12.50
N PRO A 291 4.37 -19.30 -11.19
CA PRO A 291 4.82 -18.02 -10.68
C PRO A 291 6.35 -17.91 -10.75
N LEU A 292 6.85 -16.77 -11.22
CA LEU A 292 8.26 -16.41 -11.21
C LEU A 292 8.42 -15.02 -10.62
N GLN A 293 9.49 -14.75 -9.86
CA GLN A 293 9.83 -13.39 -9.48
C GLN A 293 10.19 -12.59 -10.75
N SER A 294 9.61 -11.39 -10.89
CA SER A 294 9.83 -10.52 -12.04
C SER A 294 10.50 -9.20 -11.65
N THR A 295 10.18 -8.68 -10.47
CA THR A 295 10.68 -7.38 -9.99
C THR A 295 11.09 -7.49 -8.53
N ASP A 296 12.18 -6.81 -8.17
CA ASP A 296 12.64 -6.59 -6.81
C ASP A 296 13.14 -5.14 -6.69
N VAL A 297 12.46 -4.32 -5.90
CA VAL A 297 12.79 -2.91 -5.68
C VAL A 297 12.98 -2.69 -4.19
N THR A 298 14.15 -2.18 -3.82
CA THR A 298 14.40 -1.66 -2.47
C THR A 298 14.60 -0.15 -2.55
N TYR A 299 13.80 0.60 -1.79
CA TYR A 299 13.89 2.05 -1.65
C TYR A 299 14.02 2.43 -0.17
N SER A 300 14.92 3.35 0.14
CA SER A 300 15.04 3.88 1.48
C SER A 300 15.48 5.33 1.43
N GLU A 301 14.76 6.18 2.15
CA GLU A 301 15.08 7.60 2.25
C GLU A 301 14.86 8.06 3.68
N SER A 302 15.77 8.90 4.17
CA SER A 302 15.67 9.53 5.49
C SER A 302 16.13 10.96 5.40
N THR A 303 15.40 11.86 6.02
CA THR A 303 15.71 13.29 6.09
C THR A 303 15.77 13.70 7.55
N THR A 304 16.76 14.49 7.94
CA THR A 304 16.91 15.01 9.31
C THR A 304 17.33 16.46 9.28
N ALA A 305 16.70 17.28 10.11
CA ALA A 305 17.07 18.68 10.35
C ALA A 305 17.27 18.89 11.85
N THR A 306 18.29 19.68 12.23
CA THR A 306 18.61 19.99 13.63
C THR A 306 18.99 21.45 13.80
N GLY A 307 18.69 22.02 14.98
CA GLY A 307 18.96 23.41 15.32
C GLY A 307 17.70 24.26 15.28
N GLU A 308 17.81 25.48 14.74
CA GLU A 308 16.69 26.37 14.47
C GLU A 308 16.15 26.09 13.05
N ILE A 309 14.97 25.47 12.99
CA ILE A 309 14.35 24.98 11.77
C ILE A 309 13.19 25.93 11.42
N ALA A 310 13.29 26.62 10.28
CA ALA A 310 12.23 27.54 9.85
C ALA A 310 10.95 26.79 9.45
N VAL A 311 11.14 25.76 8.62
CA VAL A 311 10.09 24.88 8.11
C VAL A 311 10.70 23.49 7.93
N PHE A 312 9.97 22.46 8.35
CA PHE A 312 10.25 21.08 7.96
C PHE A 312 8.97 20.47 7.43
N THR A 313 8.93 20.17 6.14
CA THR A 313 7.78 19.50 5.52
C THR A 313 8.27 18.32 4.72
N LYS A 314 7.63 17.16 4.92
CA LYS A 314 7.86 15.97 4.12
C LYS A 314 6.55 15.23 3.89
N GLU A 315 6.31 14.89 2.64
CA GLU A 315 5.18 14.09 2.19
C GLU A 315 5.74 12.82 1.54
N MET A 316 5.14 11.68 1.89
CA MET A 316 5.55 10.36 1.42
C MET A 316 4.29 9.59 1.05
N GLU A 317 4.29 9.01 -0.15
CA GLU A 317 3.17 8.26 -0.69
C GLU A 317 3.70 6.94 -1.27
N TYR A 318 2.99 5.86 -0.95
CA TYR A 318 3.10 4.57 -1.61
C TYR A 318 1.74 4.23 -2.20
N LYS A 319 1.77 3.77 -3.44
CA LYS A 319 0.59 3.34 -4.17
C LYS A 319 0.95 2.07 -4.93
N SER A 320 0.26 0.98 -4.62
CA SER A 320 0.30 -0.22 -5.44
C SER A 320 -0.89 -0.21 -6.39
N GLY A 321 -0.62 0.08 -7.65
CA GLY A 321 -1.66 0.39 -8.63
C GLY A 321 -1.11 0.57 -10.04
N ILE A 322 -1.99 0.44 -11.03
CA ILE A 322 -1.68 0.88 -12.40
C ILE A 322 -1.41 2.39 -12.38
N GLY A 323 -0.24 2.79 -12.86
CA GLY A 323 0.07 4.19 -13.15
C GLY A 323 -0.80 4.67 -14.32
N TRP A 324 -1.54 5.74 -14.11
CA TRP A 324 -2.28 6.46 -15.16
C TRP A 324 -1.39 7.55 -15.75
#